data_AF-A0A6C0KUA5-F1
#
_entry.id   AF-A0A6C0KUA5-F1
#
_cell.length_a   1.000
_cell.length_b   1.000
_cell.length_c   1.000
_cell.angle_alpha   90.00
_cell.angle_beta   90.00
_cell.angle_gamma   90.00
#
_symmetry.space_group_name_H-M   'P 1'
#
loop_
_entity.id
_entity.type
_entity.pdbx_description
1 polymer ?
#
loop_
_entity_poly.entity_id
_entity_poly.type
_entity_poly.pdbx_seq_one_letter_code
_entity_poly.pdbx_strand_id
1 'polypeptide(L)'
;MLLSNLVYLFLIIILAINNSKIVSSDVNKITYKDTLILLFLSVFTIFLSSMIYYYILKNHDSSIISALIYSSPVFTLIIAHLFLNERLNIYGISGIFAIIIGVILISQNNQIKSGKN
;
A
#
# COMPACT_ATOMS: atom_id res chain seq x y z
N MET A 1 -5.47 15.95 0.92
CA MET A 1 -4.20 15.19 0.88
C MET A 1 -3.18 15.69 1.90
N LEU A 2 -2.86 16.99 1.97
CA LEU A 2 -1.98 17.53 3.03
C LEU A 2 -2.60 17.43 4.44
N LEU A 3 -3.88 17.79 4.57
CA LEU A 3 -4.59 17.74 5.86
C LEU A 3 -4.69 16.30 6.40
N SER A 4 -4.99 15.32 5.55
CA SER A 4 -5.06 13.91 5.95
C SER A 4 -3.71 13.40 6.49
N ASN A 5 -2.60 13.75 5.83
CA ASN A 5 -1.27 13.34 6.27
C ASN A 5 -0.86 13.99 7.60
N LEU A 6 -1.21 15.27 7.79
CA LEU A 6 -1.01 15.96 9.07
C LEU A 6 -1.80 15.30 10.21
N VAL A 7 -3.06 14.93 9.95
CA VAL A 7 -3.90 14.22 10.93
C VAL A 7 -3.30 12.86 11.29
N TYR A 8 -2.82 12.08 10.31
CA TYR A 8 -2.14 10.81 10.58
C TYR A 8 -0.89 10.98 11.46
N LEU A 9 -0.07 11.99 11.15
CA LEU A 9 1.15 12.28 11.90
C LEU A 9 0.80 12.65 13.36
N PHE A 10 -0.23 13.47 13.54
CA PHE A 10 -0.73 13.85 14.86
C PHE A 10 -1.24 12.64 15.67
N LEU A 11 -2.00 11.73 15.04
CA LEU A 11 -2.51 10.51 15.70
C LEU A 11 -1.37 9.58 16.13
N ILE A 12 -0.36 9.39 15.28
CA ILE A 12 0.83 8.57 15.60
C ILE A 12 1.59 9.17 16.78
N ILE A 13 1.76 10.50 16.81
CA ILE A 13 2.43 11.19 17.93
C ILE A 13 1.64 11.00 19.23
N ILE A 14 0.32 11.18 19.21
CA ILE A 14 -0.53 10.96 20.40
C ILE A 14 -0.42 9.52 20.91
N LEU A 15 -0.51 8.53 20.02
CA LEU A 15 -0.37 7.12 20.37
C LEU A 15 1.01 6.79 20.94
N ALA A 16 2.07 7.39 20.38
CA ALA A 16 3.44 7.22 20.83
C ALA A 16 3.68 7.82 22.22
N ILE A 17 3.10 9.00 22.50
CA ILE A 17 3.17 9.64 23.83
C ILE A 17 2.41 8.80 24.86
N ASN A 18 1.19 8.36 24.53
CA ASN A 18 0.33 7.59 25.43
C ASN A 18 0.95 6.22 25.80
N ASN A 19 1.65 5.59 24.85
CA ASN A 19 2.30 4.29 25.04
C ASN A 19 3.83 4.39 25.13
N SER A 20 4.35 5.50 25.65
CA SER A 20 5.78 5.82 25.67
C SER A 20 6.67 4.70 26.23
N LYS A 21 6.23 3.99 27.26
CA LYS A 21 6.96 2.86 27.86
C LYS A 21 7.17 1.68 26.88
N ILE A 22 6.15 1.36 26.09
CA ILE A 22 6.19 0.28 25.09
C ILE A 22 7.10 0.69 23.94
N VAL A 23 6.90 1.92 23.44
CA VAL A 23 7.70 2.49 22.34
C VAL A 23 9.18 2.55 22.70
N SER A 24 9.54 3.05 23.89
CA SER A 24 10.95 3.09 24.31
C SER A 24 11.58 1.70 24.43
N SER A 25 10.80 0.68 24.81
CA SER A 25 11.29 -0.70 24.91
C SER A 25 11.57 -1.34 23.55
N ASP A 26 10.80 -0.96 22.51
CA ASP A 26 10.97 -1.50 21.16
C ASP A 26 12.00 -0.70 20.36
N VAL A 27 12.05 0.62 20.50
CA VAL A 27 13.07 1.47 19.84
C VAL A 27 14.49 1.09 20.29
N ASN A 28 14.67 0.73 21.57
CA ASN A 28 15.98 0.28 22.08
C ASN A 28 16.42 -1.09 21.53
N LYS A 29 15.51 -1.89 20.96
CA LYS A 29 15.84 -3.16 20.31
C LYS A 29 16.22 -2.99 18.84
N ILE A 30 15.88 -1.86 18.22
CA ILE A 30 16.19 -1.58 16.82
C ILE A 30 17.69 -1.38 16.68
N THR A 31 18.35 -2.28 15.96
CA THR A 31 19.79 -2.20 15.72
C THR A 31 20.06 -1.20 14.59
N TYR A 32 21.25 -0.58 14.58
CA TYR A 32 21.68 0.30 13.48
C TYR A 32 21.57 -0.35 12.09
N LYS A 33 21.80 -1.68 12.02
CA LYS A 33 21.62 -2.47 10.79
C LYS A 33 20.15 -2.52 10.34
N ASP A 34 19.20 -2.62 11.25
CA ASP A 34 17.77 -2.66 10.94
C ASP A 34 17.31 -1.32 10.38
N THR A 35 17.76 -0.22 10.98
CA THR A 35 17.51 1.14 10.47
C THR A 35 18.08 1.32 9.08
N LEU A 36 19.30 0.82 8.83
CA LEU A 36 19.96 0.94 7.53
C LEU A 36 19.25 0.10 6.45
N ILE A 37 18.81 -1.12 6.80
CA ILE A 37 18.00 -1.98 5.94
C ILE A 37 16.65 -1.32 5.61
N LEU A 38 15.94 -0.78 6.61
CA LEU A 38 14.66 -0.11 6.41
C LEU A 38 14.78 1.12 5.51
N LEU A 39 15.84 1.91 5.69
CA LEU A 39 16.11 3.08 4.87
C LEU A 39 16.44 2.66 3.44
N PHE A 40 17.33 1.67 3.26
CA PHE A 40 17.67 1.15 1.94
C PHE A 40 16.46 0.56 1.22
N LEU A 41 15.65 -0.24 1.91
CA LEU A 41 14.45 -0.87 1.37
C LEU A 41 13.43 0.18 0.96
N SER A 42 13.17 1.19 1.81
CA SER A 42 12.22 2.25 1.50
C SER A 42 12.63 3.05 0.27
N VAL A 43 13.90 3.50 0.21
CA VAL A 43 14.41 4.28 -0.91
C VAL A 43 14.40 3.44 -2.20
N PHE A 44 14.89 2.21 -2.14
CA PHE A 44 14.97 1.33 -3.30
C PHE A 44 13.59 0.94 -3.82
N THR A 45 12.67 0.53 -2.93
CA THR A 45 11.30 0.16 -3.31
C THR A 45 10.53 1.35 -3.89
N ILE A 46 10.63 2.55 -3.29
CA ILE A 46 9.96 3.75 -3.82
C ILE A 46 10.53 4.13 -5.17
N PHE A 47 11.87 4.13 -5.31
CA PHE A 47 12.53 4.45 -6.57
C PHE A 47 12.12 3.48 -7.68
N LEU A 48 12.19 2.18 -7.41
CA LEU A 48 11.85 1.14 -8.37
C LEU A 48 10.35 1.21 -8.74
N SER A 49 9.47 1.30 -7.75
CA SER A 49 8.02 1.44 -7.98
C SER A 49 7.69 2.68 -8.83
N SER A 50 8.38 3.80 -8.58
CA SER A 50 8.17 5.03 -9.35
C SER A 50 8.67 4.89 -10.78
N MET A 51 9.83 4.25 -10.99
CA MET A 51 10.36 3.97 -12.32
C MET A 51 9.41 3.10 -13.16
N ILE A 52 8.91 2.00 -12.60
CA ILE A 52 7.90 1.17 -13.27
C ILE A 52 6.63 1.98 -13.55
N TYR A 53 6.15 2.75 -12.58
CA TYR A 53 4.95 3.57 -12.74
C TYR A 53 5.08 4.55 -13.91
N TYR A 54 6.18 5.30 -13.98
CA TYR A 54 6.41 6.24 -15.09
C TYR A 54 6.63 5.56 -16.43
N TYR A 55 7.28 4.38 -16.45
CA TYR A 55 7.45 3.60 -17.67
C TYR A 55 6.11 3.14 -18.24
N ILE A 56 5.22 2.61 -17.40
CA ILE A 56 3.88 2.18 -17.82
C ILE A 56 3.03 3.39 -18.22
N LEU A 57 3.14 4.52 -17.50
CA LEU A 57 2.45 5.77 -17.84
C LEU A 57 2.83 6.36 -19.18
N LYS A 58 4.07 6.12 -19.63
CA LYS A 58 4.53 6.55 -20.94
C LYS A 58 3.99 5.69 -22.09
N ASN A 59 3.72 4.41 -21.83
CA ASN A 59 3.44 3.41 -22.88
C ASN A 59 1.99 2.91 -22.89
N HIS A 60 1.21 3.17 -21.84
CA HIS A 60 -0.16 2.67 -21.67
C HIS A 60 -1.11 3.76 -21.16
N ASP A 61 -2.40 3.60 -21.45
CA ASP A 61 -3.43 4.51 -20.95
C ASP A 61 -3.51 4.52 -19.42
N SER A 62 -3.82 5.69 -18.86
CA SER A 62 -3.98 5.90 -17.41
C SER A 62 -5.05 4.98 -16.78
N SER A 63 -6.00 4.50 -17.58
CA SER A 63 -7.01 3.52 -17.20
C SER A 63 -6.43 2.16 -16.82
N ILE A 64 -5.38 1.69 -17.51
CA ILE A 64 -4.73 0.41 -17.21
C ILE A 64 -3.93 0.52 -15.91
N ILE A 65 -3.24 1.65 -15.71
CA ILE A 65 -2.40 1.92 -14.54
C ILE A 65 -3.26 2.01 -13.29
N SER A 66 -4.37 2.73 -13.35
CA SER A 66 -5.30 2.85 -12.23
C SER A 66 -5.89 1.49 -11.85
N ALA A 67 -6.31 0.67 -12.82
CA ALA A 67 -6.76 -0.70 -12.55
C ALA A 67 -5.68 -1.56 -11.88
N LEU A 68 -4.41 -1.41 -12.28
CA LEU A 68 -3.29 -2.14 -11.68
C LEU A 68 -3.00 -1.70 -10.24
N ILE A 69 -3.07 -0.39 -9.96
CA ILE A 69 -2.91 0.16 -8.61
C ILE A 69 -4.05 -0.30 -7.70
N TYR A 70 -5.30 -0.29 -8.19
CA TYR A 70 -6.45 -0.71 -7.37
C TYR A 70 -6.47 -2.22 -7.11
N SER A 71 -5.86 -3.02 -7.98
CA SER A 71 -5.69 -4.46 -7.77
C SER A 71 -4.47 -4.83 -6.93
N SER A 72 -3.57 -3.88 -6.63
CA SER A 72 -2.42 -4.06 -5.73
C SER A 72 -2.75 -4.82 -4.43
N PRO A 73 -3.81 -4.47 -3.65
CA PRO A 73 -4.15 -5.21 -2.44
C PRO A 73 -4.48 -6.69 -2.65
N VAL A 74 -4.97 -7.10 -3.84
CA VAL A 74 -5.18 -8.52 -4.18
C VAL A 74 -3.84 -9.23 -4.29
N PHE A 75 -2.89 -8.65 -5.02
CA PHE A 75 -1.53 -9.20 -5.14
C PHE A 75 -0.81 -9.23 -3.79
N THR A 76 -0.97 -8.18 -2.98
CA THR A 76 -0.43 -8.14 -1.61
C THR A 76 -0.95 -9.30 -0.78
N LEU A 77 -2.26 -9.59 -0.82
CA LEU A 77 -2.87 -10.71 -0.10
C LEU A 77 -2.36 -12.08 -0.59
N ILE A 78 -2.26 -12.27 -1.91
CA ILE A 78 -1.75 -13.52 -2.49
C ILE A 78 -0.30 -13.76 -2.07
N ILE A 79 0.55 -12.74 -2.20
CA ILE A 79 1.96 -12.82 -1.82
C ILE A 79 2.09 -13.02 -0.30
N ALA A 80 1.32 -12.31 0.52
CA ALA A 80 1.32 -12.48 1.96
C ALA A 80 0.94 -13.91 2.37
N HIS A 81 -0.10 -14.49 1.76
CA HIS A 81 -0.47 -15.88 2.02
C HIS A 81 0.65 -16.87 1.66
N LEU A 82 1.31 -16.67 0.51
CA LEU A 82 2.38 -17.55 0.03
C LEU A 82 3.67 -17.44 0.85
N PHE A 83 4.04 -16.24 1.30
CA PHE A 83 5.32 -16.01 1.99
C PHE A 83 5.21 -16.03 3.53
N LEU A 84 4.11 -15.52 4.10
CA LEU A 84 3.91 -15.49 5.55
C LEU A 84 3.17 -16.72 6.08
N ASN A 85 2.71 -17.63 5.21
CA ASN A 85 1.89 -18.80 5.57
C ASN A 85 0.65 -18.45 6.42
N GLU A 86 0.14 -17.21 6.28
CA GLU A 86 -1.05 -16.78 7.02
C GLU A 86 -2.27 -17.59 6.56
N ARG A 87 -3.02 -18.18 7.51
CA ARG A 87 -4.24 -18.90 7.17
C ARG A 87 -5.30 -17.90 6.70
N LEU A 88 -5.67 -17.98 5.42
CA LEU A 88 -6.77 -17.21 4.86
C LEU A 88 -8.09 -17.67 5.51
N ASN A 89 -8.53 -16.92 6.52
CA ASN A 89 -9.82 -17.12 7.17
C ASN A 89 -10.96 -16.68 6.23
N ILE A 90 -12.20 -17.06 6.53
CA ILE A 90 -13.41 -16.70 5.76
C ILE A 90 -13.49 -15.17 5.51
N TYR A 91 -13.04 -14.38 6.49
CA TYR A 91 -12.98 -12.92 6.40
C TYR A 91 -11.97 -12.44 5.36
N GLY A 92 -10.79 -13.08 5.27
CA GLY A 92 -9.77 -12.75 4.26
C GLY A 92 -10.28 -13.02 2.85
N ILE A 93 -10.98 -14.14 2.66
CA ILE A 93 -11.61 -14.48 1.37
C ILE A 93 -12.69 -13.45 1.00
N SER A 94 -13.55 -13.07 1.96
CA SER A 94 -14.58 -12.05 1.73
C SER A 94 -13.98 -10.68 1.36
N GLY A 95 -12.85 -10.32 1.96
CA GLY A 95 -12.09 -9.11 1.63
C GLY A 95 -11.55 -9.14 0.20
N ILE A 96 -11.01 -10.28 -0.25
CA ILE A 96 -10.56 -10.45 -1.65
C ILE A 96 -11.73 -10.21 -2.62
N PHE A 97 -12.89 -10.80 -2.35
CA PHE A 97 -14.09 -10.58 -3.18
C PHE A 97 -14.51 -9.11 -3.20
N ALA A 98 -14.54 -8.44 -2.04
CA ALA A 98 -14.88 -7.02 -1.95
C ALA A 98 -13.91 -6.13 -2.75
N ILE A 99 -12.61 -6.42 -2.69
CA ILE A 99 -11.58 -5.70 -3.46
C ILE A 99 -11.80 -5.92 -4.96
N ILE A 100 -12.00 -7.16 -5.41
CA ILE A 100 -12.23 -7.47 -6.83
C ILE A 100 -13.46 -6.71 -7.36
N ILE A 101 -14.57 -6.72 -6.61
CA ILE A 101 -15.79 -5.99 -6.98
C ILE A 101 -15.50 -4.48 -7.08
N GLY A 102 -14.79 -3.92 -6.09
CA GLY A 102 -14.41 -2.51 -6.10
C GLY A 102 -13.55 -2.13 -7.30
N VAL A 103 -12.55 -2.97 -7.65
CA VAL A 103 -11.68 -2.76 -8.82
C VAL A 103 -12.49 -2.77 -10.12
N ILE A 104 -13.42 -3.72 -10.28
CA ILE A 104 -14.28 -3.80 -11.47
C ILE A 104 -15.14 -2.53 -11.61
N LEU A 105 -15.77 -2.08 -10.52
CA LEU A 105 -16.61 -0.88 -10.53
C LEU A 105 -15.81 0.38 -10.90
N ILE A 106 -14.61 0.54 -10.36
CA ILE A 106 -13.76 1.70 -10.66
C ILE A 106 -13.25 1.64 -12.10
N SER A 107 -12.82 0.46 -12.55
CA SER A 107 -12.33 0.25 -13.91
C SER A 107 -13.40 0.58 -14.97
N GLN A 108 -14.64 0.16 -14.75
CA GLN A 108 -15.77 0.48 -15.63
C GLN A 108 -16.07 1.99 -15.65
N ASN A 109 -16.04 2.66 -14.50
CA ASN A 109 -16.30 4.11 -14.43
C ASN A 109 -15.21 4.94 -15.15
N ASN A 110 -13.94 4.53 -15.06
CA ASN A 110 -12.85 5.23 -15.76
C ASN A 110 -12.97 5.11 -17.30
N GLN A 111 -13.42 3.97 -17.83
CA GLN A 111 -13.63 3.84 -19.28
C GLN A 111 -14.78 4.73 -19.81
N ILE A 112 -15.85 4.91 -19.03
CA ILE A 112 -16.99 5.77 -19.39
C ILE A 112 -16.59 7.26 -19.49
N LYS A 113 -15.62 7.71 -18.68
CA LYS A 113 -15.08 9.09 -18.75
C LYS A 113 -14.11 9.31 -19.90
N SER A 114 -13.35 8.30 -20.32
CA SER A 114 -12.36 8.43 -21.40
C SER A 114 -12.96 8.42 -22.81
N GLY A 115 -14.15 7.86 -23.01
CA GLY A 115 -14.85 7.84 -24.31
C GLY A 115 -15.69 9.08 -24.60
N LYS A 116 -15.55 10.16 -23.82
CA LYS A 116 -16.38 11.38 -23.92
C LYS A 116 -15.58 12.66 -24.18
N ASN A 117 -14.28 12.55 -24.50
CA ASN A 117 -13.44 13.64 -24.97
C ASN A 117 -13.10 13.45 -26.45
#